data_AF-A0A2G1WZA7-F1
#
_entry.id   AF-A0A2G1WZA7-F1
#
_cell.length_a   1.000
_cell.length_b   1.000
_cell.length_c   1.000
_cell.angle_alpha   90.00
_cell.angle_beta   90.00
_cell.angle_gamma   90.00
#
_symmetry.space_group_name_H-M   'P 1'
#
loop_
_entity.id
_entity.type
_entity.pdbx_description
1 polymer ?
#
loop_
_entity_poly.entity_id
_entity_poly.type
_entity_poly.pdbx_seq_one_letter_code
_entity_poly.pdbx_strand_id
1 'polypeptide(L)'
;AESRFDAASAAPVEMPSRTRLLADAREVLDDRFADDLAALLASLDPGEFGRTTEVSDRTLLVALAARHDHLFRDLRTWVGTDGVGIAPAQEFTGDRQALVGRELIESIKVPMGPGRPMLRLRAVDDALLRARAEEVPSVLRGRFALPTDADGRIRDDASREGRRPVWERRRW
;
A
#
# COMPACT_ATOMS: atom_id res chain seq x y z
N ALA A 1 29.51 9.42 -21.19
CA ALA A 1 28.76 8.52 -20.29
C ALA A 1 27.87 7.52 -21.05
N GLU A 2 27.55 7.77 -22.34
CA GLU A 2 26.77 6.86 -23.21
C GLU A 2 27.37 5.45 -23.39
N SER A 3 28.70 5.31 -23.41
CA SER A 3 29.38 4.07 -23.84
C SER A 3 29.11 2.81 -23.00
N ARG A 4 28.64 2.93 -21.76
CA ARG A 4 28.30 1.78 -20.91
C ARG A 4 26.86 1.32 -21.06
N PHE A 5 25.94 2.24 -21.36
CA PHE A 5 24.52 1.92 -21.55
C PHE A 5 24.29 1.25 -22.90
N ASP A 6 24.92 1.77 -23.97
CA ASP A 6 24.80 1.22 -25.32
C ASP A 6 25.45 -0.17 -25.48
N ALA A 7 26.44 -0.49 -24.64
CA ALA A 7 27.12 -1.78 -24.61
C ALA A 7 26.43 -2.80 -23.69
N ALA A 8 25.39 -2.41 -22.94
CA ALA A 8 24.69 -3.31 -22.04
C ALA A 8 23.80 -4.27 -22.84
N SER A 9 23.81 -5.55 -22.46
CA SER A 9 22.85 -6.52 -23.00
C SER A 9 21.46 -6.16 -22.50
N ALA A 10 20.48 -6.10 -23.42
CA ALA A 10 19.09 -5.82 -23.06
C ALA A 10 18.58 -6.93 -22.14
N ALA A 11 18.32 -6.58 -20.88
CA ALA A 11 17.63 -7.47 -19.96
C ALA A 11 16.12 -7.33 -20.18
N PRO A 12 15.38 -8.44 -20.36
CA PRO A 12 13.93 -8.37 -20.36
C PRO A 12 13.48 -7.87 -18.98
N VAL A 13 12.74 -6.78 -18.96
CA VAL A 13 12.03 -6.36 -17.76
C VAL A 13 10.78 -7.24 -17.70
N GLU A 14 10.82 -8.29 -16.87
CA GLU A 14 9.69 -9.21 -16.66
C GLU A 14 8.58 -8.56 -15.80
N MET A 15 8.07 -7.41 -16.24
CA MET A 15 6.82 -6.90 -15.67
C MET A 15 5.66 -7.73 -16.24
N PRO A 16 4.76 -8.26 -15.40
CA PRO A 16 3.62 -9.02 -15.88
C PRO A 16 2.75 -8.13 -16.78
N SER A 17 2.14 -8.72 -17.81
CA SER A 17 1.13 -8.00 -18.58
C SER A 17 -0.03 -7.61 -17.66
N ARG A 18 -0.68 -6.48 -17.92
CA ARG A 18 -1.85 -6.05 -17.14
C ARG A 18 -2.93 -7.12 -17.07
N THR A 19 -3.17 -7.83 -18.17
CA THR A 19 -4.14 -8.93 -18.22
C THR A 19 -3.77 -10.06 -17.27
N ARG A 20 -2.50 -10.51 -17.28
CA ARG A 20 -2.02 -11.55 -16.36
C ARG A 20 -2.08 -11.09 -14.91
N LEU A 21 -1.62 -9.87 -14.66
CA LEU A 21 -1.64 -9.25 -13.33
C LEU A 21 -3.04 -9.30 -12.71
N LEU A 22 -4.06 -8.87 -13.47
CA LEU A 22 -5.44 -8.83 -13.00
C LEU A 22 -6.09 -10.21 -12.94
N ALA A 23 -5.76 -11.13 -13.86
CA ALA A 23 -6.26 -12.50 -13.81
C ALA A 23 -5.75 -13.24 -12.57
N ASP A 24 -4.44 -13.21 -12.33
CA ASP A 24 -3.82 -13.85 -11.17
C ASP A 24 -4.30 -13.19 -9.86
N ALA A 25 -4.58 -11.88 -9.87
CA ALA A 25 -5.16 -11.19 -8.71
C ALA A 25 -6.56 -11.72 -8.36
N ARG A 26 -7.42 -11.97 -9.37
CA ARG A 26 -8.74 -12.55 -9.13
C ARG A 26 -8.67 -13.95 -8.54
N GLU A 27 -7.70 -14.74 -9.02
CA GLU A 27 -7.52 -16.12 -8.55
C GLU A 27 -6.98 -16.19 -7.11
N VAL A 28 -5.95 -15.40 -6.80
CA VAL A 28 -5.21 -15.50 -5.53
C VAL A 28 -5.81 -14.62 -4.43
N LEU A 29 -6.40 -13.48 -4.78
CA LEU A 29 -6.95 -12.51 -3.84
C LEU A 29 -8.49 -12.51 -3.90
N ASP A 30 -9.09 -11.64 -4.72
CA ASP A 30 -10.51 -11.66 -5.05
C ASP A 30 -10.84 -10.71 -6.22
N ASP A 31 -12.08 -10.79 -6.71
CA ASP A 31 -12.60 -9.92 -7.78
C ASP A 31 -12.59 -8.45 -7.39
N ARG A 32 -12.94 -8.13 -6.13
CA ARG A 32 -13.04 -6.74 -5.65
C ARG A 32 -11.70 -6.03 -5.67
N PHE A 33 -10.64 -6.70 -5.20
CA PHE A 33 -9.28 -6.19 -5.28
C PHE A 33 -8.82 -6.04 -6.73
N ALA A 34 -9.10 -7.02 -7.58
CA ALA A 34 -8.69 -6.96 -8.99
C ALA A 34 -9.37 -5.83 -9.75
N ASP A 35 -10.65 -5.58 -9.50
CA ASP A 35 -11.41 -4.51 -10.13
C ASP A 35 -10.93 -3.13 -9.66
N ASP A 36 -10.68 -2.95 -8.36
CA ASP A 36 -10.10 -1.71 -7.84
C ASP A 36 -8.66 -1.50 -8.36
N LEU A 37 -7.86 -2.55 -8.46
CA LEU A 37 -6.52 -2.47 -9.07
C LEU A 37 -6.62 -2.08 -10.55
N ALA A 38 -7.61 -2.62 -11.28
CA ALA A 38 -7.84 -2.27 -12.68
C ALA A 38 -8.26 -0.81 -12.83
N ALA A 39 -9.14 -0.30 -11.96
CA ALA A 39 -9.55 1.11 -11.96
C ALA A 39 -8.37 2.03 -11.65
N LEU A 40 -7.62 1.73 -10.59
CA LEU A 40 -6.40 2.46 -10.20
C LEU A 40 -5.38 2.52 -11.35
N LEU A 41 -5.03 1.37 -11.93
CA LEU A 41 -4.05 1.33 -13.02
C LEU A 41 -4.56 2.04 -14.29
N ALA A 42 -5.86 2.27 -14.45
CA ALA A 42 -6.42 3.01 -15.58
C ALA A 42 -6.35 4.52 -15.37
N SER A 43 -6.32 4.98 -14.12
CA SER A 43 -6.21 6.40 -13.77
C SER A 43 -4.77 6.91 -13.65
N LEU A 44 -3.79 6.02 -13.50
CA LEU A 44 -2.39 6.37 -13.30
C LEU A 44 -1.66 6.59 -14.63
N ASP A 45 -0.84 7.63 -14.68
CA ASP A 45 0.11 7.82 -15.77
C ASP A 45 1.26 6.80 -15.66
N PRO A 46 1.81 6.31 -16.79
CA PRO A 46 2.96 5.42 -16.78
C PRO A 46 4.13 6.00 -15.97
N GLY A 47 4.58 5.28 -14.94
CA GLY A 47 5.71 5.67 -14.10
C GLY A 47 5.39 6.62 -12.94
N GLU A 48 4.10 6.97 -12.71
CA GLU A 48 3.70 7.82 -11.59
C GLU A 48 4.09 7.21 -10.23
N PHE A 49 4.05 5.87 -10.12
CA PHE A 49 4.48 5.11 -8.95
C PHE A 49 5.66 4.23 -9.30
N GLY A 50 6.75 4.36 -8.54
CA GLY A 50 7.96 3.59 -8.73
C GLY A 50 8.49 3.04 -7.40
N ARG A 51 9.49 2.16 -7.48
CA ARG A 51 10.06 1.53 -6.28
C ARG A 51 10.82 2.49 -5.36
N THR A 52 11.15 3.70 -5.84
CA THR A 52 11.94 4.71 -5.15
C THR A 52 11.12 5.92 -4.68
N THR A 53 9.83 5.96 -5.01
CA THR A 53 8.94 7.00 -4.49
C THR A 53 8.58 6.70 -3.04
N GLU A 54 8.35 7.74 -2.23
CA GLU A 54 8.02 7.59 -0.81
C GLU A 54 6.74 6.74 -0.61
N VAL A 55 5.72 7.02 -1.43
CA VAL A 55 4.62 6.09 -1.64
C VAL A 55 4.98 5.28 -2.88
N SER A 56 5.36 4.03 -2.68
CA SER A 56 5.79 3.15 -3.77
C SER A 56 4.63 2.35 -4.38
N ASP A 57 4.90 1.64 -5.48
CA ASP A 57 4.02 0.60 -6.01
C ASP A 57 3.64 -0.44 -4.94
N ARG A 58 4.61 -0.85 -4.11
CA ARG A 58 4.40 -1.77 -2.99
C ARG A 58 3.52 -1.16 -1.91
N THR A 59 3.72 0.11 -1.56
CA THR A 59 2.86 0.83 -0.61
C THR A 59 1.41 0.85 -1.10
N LEU A 60 1.19 1.12 -2.39
CA LEU A 60 -0.14 1.08 -3.01
C LEU A 60 -0.78 -0.31 -2.92
N LEU A 61 -0.05 -1.37 -3.28
CA LEU A 61 -0.58 -2.73 -3.27
C LEU A 61 -0.94 -3.20 -1.85
N VAL A 62 -0.13 -2.86 -0.83
CA VAL A 62 -0.44 -3.16 0.57
C VAL A 62 -1.67 -2.40 1.05
N ALA A 63 -1.78 -1.10 0.72
CA ALA A 63 -2.92 -0.29 1.07
C ALA A 63 -4.22 -0.81 0.42
N LEU A 64 -4.15 -1.19 -0.86
CA LEU A 64 -5.29 -1.76 -1.56
C LEU A 64 -5.70 -3.11 -0.96
N ALA A 65 -4.75 -3.99 -0.67
CA ALA A 65 -5.03 -5.26 -0.01
C ALA A 65 -5.69 -5.07 1.37
N ALA A 66 -5.26 -4.06 2.13
CA ALA A 66 -5.86 -3.71 3.41
C ALA A 66 -7.31 -3.20 3.27
N ARG A 67 -7.64 -2.47 2.19
CA ARG A 67 -9.02 -2.02 1.90
C ARG A 67 -9.99 -3.21 1.68
N HIS A 68 -9.47 -4.38 1.32
CA HIS A 68 -10.25 -5.59 1.07
C HIS A 68 -10.04 -6.68 2.15
N ASP A 69 -9.47 -6.35 3.30
CA ASP A 69 -9.25 -7.28 4.42
C ASP A 69 -8.41 -8.55 4.07
N HIS A 70 -7.50 -8.45 3.08
CA HIS A 70 -6.71 -9.58 2.59
C HIS A 70 -5.65 -10.07 3.58
N LEU A 71 -5.30 -11.36 3.51
CA LEU A 71 -4.15 -11.88 4.24
C LEU A 71 -2.85 -11.38 3.58
N PHE A 72 -1.92 -10.92 4.41
CA PHE A 72 -0.63 -10.41 3.93
C PHE A 72 0.19 -11.51 3.22
N ARG A 73 0.00 -12.77 3.60
CA ARG A 73 0.64 -13.90 2.92
C ARG A 73 0.13 -14.02 1.48
N ASP A 74 -1.17 -13.93 1.26
CA ASP A 74 -1.78 -14.14 -0.05
C ASP A 74 -1.36 -13.00 -0.98
N LEU A 75 -1.34 -11.76 -0.48
CA LEU A 75 -0.75 -10.63 -1.19
C LEU A 75 0.70 -10.92 -1.60
N ARG A 76 1.53 -11.37 -0.64
CA ARG A 76 2.96 -11.66 -0.87
C ARG A 76 3.19 -12.84 -1.81
N THR A 77 2.30 -13.83 -1.82
CA THR A 77 2.33 -14.95 -2.75
C THR A 77 1.98 -14.47 -4.16
N TRP A 78 0.93 -13.67 -4.31
CA TRP A 78 0.54 -13.11 -5.60
C TRP A 78 1.62 -12.19 -6.19
N VAL A 79 2.11 -11.18 -5.45
CA VAL A 79 3.12 -10.22 -5.97
C VAL A 79 4.53 -10.79 -6.11
N GLY A 80 4.81 -11.90 -5.41
CA GLY A 80 6.15 -12.47 -5.26
C GLY A 80 6.75 -12.97 -6.57
N THR A 81 8.02 -13.36 -6.52
CA THR A 81 8.74 -13.95 -7.66
C THR A 81 8.09 -15.22 -8.18
N ASP A 82 7.45 -15.99 -7.30
CA ASP A 82 6.73 -17.22 -7.66
C ASP A 82 5.28 -16.95 -8.13
N GLY A 83 4.82 -15.70 -8.05
CA GLY A 83 3.51 -15.25 -8.53
C GLY A 83 3.64 -14.43 -9.81
N VAL A 84 3.20 -13.16 -9.77
CA VAL A 84 3.28 -12.24 -10.91
C VAL A 84 4.64 -11.56 -11.08
N GLY A 85 5.59 -11.76 -10.16
CA GLY A 85 6.97 -11.31 -10.34
C GLY A 85 7.23 -9.82 -10.11
N ILE A 86 6.38 -9.10 -9.38
CA ILE A 86 6.54 -7.65 -9.16
C ILE A 86 7.75 -7.34 -8.28
N ALA A 87 7.88 -8.00 -7.13
CA ALA A 87 8.99 -7.82 -6.21
C ALA A 87 9.12 -9.01 -5.24
N PRO A 88 10.31 -9.27 -4.67
CA PRO A 88 10.50 -10.29 -3.64
C PRO A 88 9.55 -10.06 -2.46
N ALA A 89 8.92 -11.14 -2.01
CA ALA A 89 7.88 -11.09 -0.98
C ALA A 89 8.32 -10.35 0.30
N GLN A 90 9.58 -10.48 0.70
CA GLN A 90 10.14 -9.84 1.90
C GLN A 90 10.12 -8.30 1.84
N GLU A 91 10.19 -7.74 0.64
CA GLU A 91 10.29 -6.28 0.44
C GLU A 91 9.03 -5.53 0.88
N PHE A 92 7.87 -6.18 0.86
CA PHE A 92 6.59 -5.59 1.29
C PHE A 92 6.49 -5.40 2.81
N THR A 93 7.42 -5.97 3.60
CA THR A 93 7.38 -5.88 5.07
C THR A 93 7.55 -4.44 5.53
N GLY A 94 8.46 -3.70 4.89
CA GLY A 94 8.73 -2.29 5.17
C GLY A 94 7.51 -1.41 4.86
N ASP A 95 6.91 -1.58 3.67
CA ASP A 95 5.71 -0.83 3.26
C ASP A 95 4.54 -1.07 4.22
N ARG A 96 4.31 -2.32 4.63
CA ARG A 96 3.31 -2.66 5.64
C ARG A 96 3.60 -1.97 6.97
N GLN A 97 4.85 -2.00 7.43
CA GLN A 97 5.24 -1.33 8.68
C GLN A 97 5.06 0.18 8.61
N ALA A 98 5.37 0.81 7.47
CA ALA A 98 5.17 2.24 7.26
C ALA A 98 3.68 2.63 7.32
N LEU A 99 2.80 1.83 6.70
CA LEU A 99 1.35 2.03 6.73
C LEU A 99 0.76 1.80 8.13
N VAL A 100 1.25 0.80 8.87
CA VAL A 100 0.84 0.54 10.26
C VAL A 100 1.32 1.65 11.19
N GLY A 101 2.57 2.08 11.05
CA GLY A 101 3.13 3.19 11.84
C GLY A 101 2.31 4.46 11.68
N ARG A 102 1.86 4.76 10.46
CA ARG A 102 1.00 5.91 10.15
C ARG A 102 -0.48 5.71 10.47
N GLU A 103 -0.86 4.59 11.10
CA GLU A 103 -2.24 4.26 11.47
C GLU A 103 -3.20 4.27 10.26
N LEU A 104 -2.70 3.94 9.07
CA LEU A 104 -3.53 3.84 7.85
C LEU A 104 -4.16 2.46 7.74
N ILE A 105 -3.42 1.45 8.17
CA ILE A 105 -3.85 0.07 8.22
C ILE A 105 -3.48 -0.53 9.57
N GLU A 106 -4.13 -1.64 9.93
CA GLU A 106 -3.70 -2.54 10.97
C GLU A 106 -3.29 -3.91 10.41
N SER A 107 -2.55 -4.67 11.21
CA SER A 107 -2.18 -6.06 10.92
C SER A 107 -2.68 -6.97 12.03
N ILE A 108 -3.83 -7.61 11.81
CA ILE A 108 -4.49 -8.47 12.79
C ILE A 108 -3.90 -9.87 12.71
N LYS A 109 -3.52 -10.46 13.85
CA LYS A 109 -3.11 -11.86 13.92
C LYS A 109 -4.33 -12.77 13.80
N VAL A 110 -4.34 -13.63 12.81
CA VAL A 110 -5.42 -14.59 12.53
C VAL A 110 -4.89 -16.00 12.76
N PRO A 111 -5.46 -16.78 13.70
CA PRO A 111 -5.14 -18.19 13.85
C PRO A 111 -5.64 -18.97 12.62
N MET A 112 -4.77 -19.78 12.02
CA MET A 112 -5.09 -20.57 10.81
C MET A 112 -4.84 -22.07 11.02
N GLY A 113 -4.94 -22.53 12.28
CA GLY A 113 -4.59 -23.88 12.71
C GLY A 113 -3.25 -23.93 13.46
N PRO A 114 -2.63 -25.12 13.61
CA PRO A 114 -1.35 -25.26 14.28
C PRO A 114 -0.24 -24.55 13.50
N GLY A 115 0.47 -23.63 14.15
CA GLY A 115 1.58 -22.89 13.53
C GLY A 115 1.61 -21.42 13.92
N ARG A 116 2.37 -20.62 13.15
CA ARG A 116 2.41 -19.16 13.34
C ARG A 116 1.12 -18.54 12.81
N PRO A 117 0.47 -17.63 13.57
CA PRO A 117 -0.70 -16.93 13.07
C PRO A 117 -0.33 -16.12 11.82
N MET A 118 -1.30 -16.01 10.91
CA MET A 118 -1.18 -15.19 9.72
C MET A 118 -1.55 -13.74 10.02
N LEU A 119 -1.12 -12.80 9.19
CA LEU A 119 -1.48 -11.40 9.33
C LEU A 119 -2.57 -11.06 8.33
N ARG A 120 -3.71 -10.58 8.81
CA ARG A 120 -4.74 -9.91 8.01
C ARG A 120 -4.46 -8.43 7.98
N LEU A 121 -4.41 -7.86 6.78
CA LEU A 121 -4.32 -6.43 6.57
C LEU A 121 -5.72 -5.85 6.62
N ARG A 122 -5.91 -4.73 7.30
CA ARG A 122 -7.20 -4.04 7.35
C ARG A 122 -6.99 -2.54 7.35
N ALA A 123 -7.62 -1.83 6.43
CA ALA A 123 -7.58 -0.37 6.44
C ALA A 123 -8.36 0.14 7.68
N VAL A 124 -7.78 1.11 8.38
CA VAL A 124 -8.39 1.74 9.57
C VAL A 124 -8.52 3.25 9.41
N ASP A 125 -7.79 3.85 8.47
CA ASP A 125 -8.01 5.25 8.11
C ASP A 125 -9.30 5.42 7.29
N ASP A 126 -10.14 6.34 7.77
CA ASP A 126 -11.45 6.64 7.21
C ASP A 126 -11.40 7.14 5.76
N ALA A 127 -10.35 7.89 5.39
CA ALA A 127 -10.20 8.39 4.03
C ALA A 127 -9.74 7.27 3.09
N LEU A 128 -8.81 6.42 3.53
CA LEU A 128 -8.37 5.25 2.77
C LEU A 128 -9.52 4.25 2.54
N LEU A 129 -10.33 4.00 3.58
CA LEU A 129 -11.48 3.09 3.51
C LEU A 129 -12.56 3.56 2.53
N ARG A 130 -12.84 4.87 2.49
CA ARG A 130 -13.93 5.44 1.67
C ARG A 130 -13.48 5.92 0.30
N ALA A 131 -12.18 6.03 0.06
CA ALA A 131 -11.65 6.44 -1.23
C ALA A 131 -12.11 5.48 -2.34
N ARG A 132 -12.45 6.06 -3.50
CA ARG A 132 -12.48 5.30 -4.76
C ARG A 132 -11.06 4.83 -5.08
N ALA A 133 -10.94 3.77 -5.87
CA ALA A 133 -9.63 3.17 -6.17
C ALA A 133 -8.63 4.19 -6.74
N GLU A 134 -9.09 5.09 -7.61
CA GLU A 134 -8.30 6.14 -8.25
C GLU A 134 -7.85 7.25 -7.28
N GLU A 135 -8.53 7.39 -6.14
CA GLU A 135 -8.23 8.41 -5.13
C GLU A 135 -7.20 7.94 -4.08
N VAL A 136 -6.99 6.62 -3.97
CA VAL A 136 -6.03 6.01 -3.03
C VAL A 136 -4.63 6.63 -3.15
N PRO A 137 -4.05 6.83 -4.35
CA PRO A 137 -2.80 7.58 -4.55
C PRO A 137 -2.73 8.94 -3.86
N SER A 138 -3.81 9.71 -3.93
CA SER A 138 -3.88 11.05 -3.34
C SER A 138 -3.96 10.98 -1.83
N VAL A 139 -4.78 10.05 -1.30
CA VAL A 139 -4.88 9.79 0.14
C VAL A 139 -3.52 9.41 0.71
N LEU A 140 -2.83 8.43 0.11
CA LEU A 140 -1.52 7.99 0.58
C LEU A 140 -0.50 9.12 0.56
N ARG A 141 -0.39 9.87 -0.55
CA ARG A 141 0.52 11.02 -0.63
C ARG A 141 0.23 12.06 0.47
N GLY A 142 -1.05 12.39 0.68
CA GLY A 142 -1.47 13.31 1.73
C GLY A 142 -1.08 12.85 3.14
N ARG A 143 -1.15 11.54 3.43
CA ARG A 143 -0.80 10.97 4.74
C ARG A 143 0.70 10.78 4.94
N PHE A 144 1.44 10.46 3.88
CA PHE A 144 2.90 10.34 3.94
C PHE A 144 3.59 11.70 4.05
N ALA A 145 2.99 12.76 3.51
CA ALA A 145 3.49 14.13 3.66
C ALA A 145 3.38 14.69 5.09
N LEU A 146 2.60 14.04 5.98
CA LEU A 146 2.48 14.47 7.36
C LEU A 146 3.73 14.08 8.16
N PRO A 147 4.24 14.98 9.02
CA PRO A 147 5.43 14.69 9.81
C PRO A 147 5.16 13.53 10.77
N THR A 148 6.12 12.63 10.92
CA THR A 148 6.04 11.51 11.87
C THR A 148 6.92 11.70 13.08
N ASP A 149 6.59 11.04 14.19
CA ASP A 149 7.43 10.94 15.37
C ASP A 149 8.54 9.89 15.17
N ALA A 150 9.33 9.63 16.21
CA ALA A 150 10.40 8.63 16.17
C ALA A 150 9.87 7.19 15.95
N ASP A 151 8.61 6.93 16.27
CA ASP A 151 7.94 5.64 16.07
C ASP A 151 7.27 5.54 14.69
N GLY A 152 7.34 6.59 13.86
CA GLY A 152 6.71 6.64 12.55
C GLY A 152 5.21 6.94 12.58
N ARG A 153 4.66 7.32 13.73
CA ARG A 153 3.28 7.79 13.86
C ARG A 153 3.15 9.21 13.36
N ILE A 154 2.04 9.52 12.70
CA ILE A 154 1.74 10.90 12.31
C ILE A 154 1.71 11.74 13.59
N ARG A 155 2.55 12.78 13.63
CA ARG A 155 2.56 13.72 14.76
C ARG A 155 1.24 14.47 14.76
N ASP A 156 0.49 14.37 15.85
CA ASP A 156 -0.45 15.41 16.22
C ASP A 156 0.37 16.59 16.79
N ASP A 157 1.04 17.35 15.92
CA ASP A 157 1.45 18.69 16.34
C ASP A 157 0.18 19.45 16.74
N ALA A 158 0.23 20.11 17.91
CA ALA A 158 -0.87 20.74 18.64
C ALA A 158 -1.70 21.82 17.89
N SER A 159 -1.66 21.82 16.57
CA SER A 159 -2.41 22.62 15.61
C SER A 159 -3.93 22.38 15.65
N ARG A 160 -4.41 21.31 16.31
CA ARG A 160 -5.85 21.11 16.62
C ARG A 160 -6.31 21.72 17.94
N GLU A 161 -5.43 22.02 18.90
CA GLU A 161 -5.83 22.64 20.17
C GLU A 161 -6.41 24.06 19.93
N GLY A 162 -5.86 24.79 18.95
CA GLY A 162 -6.38 26.09 18.52
C GLY A 162 -7.72 26.04 17.79
N ARG A 163 -8.11 24.86 17.28
CA ARG A 163 -9.32 24.62 16.49
C ARG A 163 -10.36 23.78 17.23
N ARG A 164 -10.25 23.66 18.56
CA ARG A 164 -11.33 23.16 19.39
C ARG A 164 -12.52 24.10 19.25
N PRO A 165 -13.72 23.59 18.91
CA PRO A 165 -14.91 24.41 18.91
C PRO A 165 -15.08 25.12 20.25
N VAL A 166 -15.60 26.35 20.23
CA VAL A 166 -15.67 27.23 21.41
C VAL A 166 -16.35 26.57 22.61
N TRP A 167 -17.22 25.57 22.39
CA TRP A 167 -17.92 24.83 23.44
C TRP A 167 -17.08 23.81 24.21
N GLU A 168 -15.89 23.44 23.75
CA GLU A 168 -14.97 22.56 24.48
C GLU A 168 -13.97 23.30 25.38
N ARG A 169 -13.95 24.64 25.32
CA ARG A 169 -13.06 25.44 26.16
C ARG A 169 -13.65 25.49 27.58
N ARG A 170 -13.02 24.81 28.53
CA ARG A 170 -13.34 24.99 29.97
C ARG A 170 -13.21 26.47 30.31
N ARG A 171 -14.34 27.07 30.72
CA ARG A 171 -14.36 28.41 31.30
C ARG A 171 -13.74 28.31 32.69
N TRP A 172 -12.61 28.99 32.89
CA TRP A 172 -12.14 29.38 34.22
C TRP A 172 -12.43 30.87 34.36
#